data_AF-A0A0Q4HPX1-F1
#
_entry.id   AF-A0A0Q4HPX1-F1
#
_cell.length_a   1.000
_cell.length_b   1.000
_cell.length_c   1.000
_cell.angle_alpha   90.00
_cell.angle_beta   90.00
_cell.angle_gamma   90.00
#
_symmetry.space_group_name_H-M   'P 1'
#
loop_
_entity.id
_entity.type
_entity.pdbx_description
1 polymer ?
#
loop_
_entity_poly.entity_id
_entity_poly.type
_entity_poly.pdbx_seq_one_letter_code
_entity_poly.pdbx_strand_id
1 'polypeptide(L)'
;MMKFAFPARLLAALSMAAALAAAVITPAAAQTGTGSIVTSPTKIPDSNNDGMIKLDGWALKVTPKLPRKTTVYGPCEQTAAGYTYRVRQACPEVTTEPPVIVEPPVVVEPPVVVTPAPEPAFKVVPMGAERYIVGKDMVFGLNEWGGIGTLYNAPPGVQSAKSYGFLRVGIYRPSTNIEASLNGRAIEGFNIGYTIAGARVTYSNQKLTGYYQMPGKFDDRARWSGATPTGLAIVQDVELVDSHLRFTVKMTNTTAQTMRGLRYMRTADFDTNGLDNRYTAANSFSTNNSIPARGTVLAGLRGMGTGTTAFLSSPTVGAVASFYGFVNLDPFAVAAYDNPQPVGTAKTSDVTSNVTIAVGDLAPNASATVLIDIGLE
;
A
#
# COMPACT_ATOMS: atom_id res chain seq x y z
N MET A 1 28.41 -36.84 -52.89
CA MET A 1 27.44 -36.35 -51.89
C MET A 1 27.93 -36.80 -50.52
N MET A 2 28.65 -35.94 -49.79
CA MET A 2 28.14 -35.17 -48.61
C MET A 2 27.33 -36.03 -47.63
N LYS A 3 27.54 -36.07 -46.30
CA LYS A 3 28.50 -35.42 -45.40
C LYS A 3 28.36 -36.10 -44.01
N PHE A 4 29.51 -36.23 -43.33
CA PHE A 4 29.82 -36.15 -41.90
C PHE A 4 29.20 -37.06 -40.83
N ALA A 5 30.14 -37.51 -39.99
CA ALA A 5 30.10 -38.47 -38.92
C ALA A 5 29.64 -37.89 -37.57
N PHE A 6 29.00 -38.75 -36.77
CA PHE A 6 29.02 -38.77 -35.29
C PHE A 6 30.35 -39.42 -34.81
N PRO A 7 30.77 -39.42 -33.51
CA PRO A 7 29.95 -39.28 -32.31
C PRO A 7 30.56 -38.51 -31.10
N ALA A 8 29.76 -38.49 -30.03
CA ALA A 8 29.99 -38.02 -28.68
C ALA A 8 31.06 -38.78 -27.85
N ARG A 9 31.53 -38.13 -26.77
CA ARG A 9 31.78 -38.60 -25.38
C ARG A 9 33.00 -37.86 -24.78
N LEU A 10 32.87 -37.13 -23.66
CA LEU A 10 32.80 -37.53 -22.23
C LEU A 10 34.20 -37.63 -21.58
N LEU A 11 34.28 -37.22 -20.29
CA LEU A 11 35.38 -37.27 -19.30
C LEU A 11 36.33 -36.06 -19.27
N ALA A 12 36.89 -35.64 -18.13
CA ALA A 12 36.63 -35.78 -16.69
C ALA A 12 37.76 -34.99 -16.00
N ALA A 13 37.54 -34.60 -14.75
CA ALA A 13 38.46 -33.80 -13.94
C ALA A 13 39.56 -34.62 -13.21
N LEU A 14 40.49 -33.87 -12.57
CA LEU A 14 41.56 -34.22 -11.60
C LEU A 14 42.88 -34.80 -12.16
N SER A 15 44.11 -34.52 -11.68
CA SER A 15 44.70 -33.90 -10.47
C SER A 15 46.25 -33.80 -10.66
N MET A 16 47.03 -32.82 -10.15
CA MET A 16 47.87 -32.83 -8.91
C MET A 16 48.83 -31.62 -8.99
N ALA A 17 48.95 -30.66 -8.04
CA ALA A 17 49.74 -30.63 -6.77
C ALA A 17 51.24 -31.00 -6.93
N ALA A 18 52.30 -30.32 -6.45
CA ALA A 18 52.63 -29.13 -5.64
C ALA A 18 54.12 -28.76 -5.98
N ALA A 19 54.73 -27.59 -5.77
CA ALA A 19 55.17 -27.01 -4.48
C ALA A 19 56.04 -25.73 -4.66
N LEU A 20 55.90 -24.81 -3.69
CA LEU A 20 56.83 -23.79 -3.14
C LEU A 20 57.64 -22.79 -4.01
N ALA A 21 57.38 -21.50 -3.79
CA ALA A 21 58.39 -20.54 -3.25
C ALA A 21 57.71 -19.30 -2.67
N ALA A 22 58.09 -18.91 -1.46
CA ALA A 22 57.61 -17.75 -0.73
C ALA A 22 58.31 -16.47 -1.20
N ALA A 23 57.56 -15.37 -1.33
CA ALA A 23 58.10 -14.02 -1.27
C ALA A 23 57.10 -13.09 -0.56
N VAL A 24 57.55 -12.58 0.58
CA VAL A 24 56.91 -11.55 1.39
C VAL A 24 56.93 -10.23 0.63
N ILE A 25 55.75 -9.64 0.32
CA ILE A 25 55.64 -8.21 -0.01
C ILE A 25 54.39 -7.63 0.67
N THR A 26 54.63 -6.50 1.31
CA THR A 26 53.85 -5.63 2.21
C THR A 26 52.43 -5.25 1.77
N PRO A 27 51.55 -4.81 2.70
CA PRO A 27 50.21 -4.33 2.38
C PRO A 27 50.26 -3.06 1.53
N ALA A 28 49.46 -3.04 0.46
CA ALA A 28 49.18 -1.82 -0.28
C ALA A 28 48.44 -0.85 0.63
N ALA A 29 49.11 0.24 1.00
CA ALA A 29 48.47 1.39 1.61
C ALA A 29 47.38 1.91 0.66
N ALA A 30 46.14 2.00 1.15
CA ALA A 30 45.09 2.74 0.50
C ALA A 30 45.53 4.21 0.37
N GLN A 31 45.82 4.66 -0.85
CA GLN A 31 45.86 6.08 -1.14
C GLN A 31 44.43 6.61 -1.17
N THR A 32 43.97 7.14 -0.05
CA THR A 32 42.87 8.10 0.00
C THR A 32 43.32 9.38 -0.71
N GLY A 33 43.13 9.44 -2.02
CA GLY A 33 43.36 10.63 -2.82
C GLY A 33 42.32 11.70 -2.49
N THR A 34 42.80 12.80 -1.91
CA THR A 34 42.11 14.07 -1.68
C THR A 34 41.29 14.51 -2.89
N GLY A 35 39.99 14.75 -2.67
CA GLY A 35 39.01 15.05 -3.71
C GLY A 35 39.39 16.25 -4.57
N SER A 36 39.40 16.06 -5.89
CA SER A 36 39.63 17.13 -6.85
C SER A 36 38.40 18.03 -6.93
N ILE A 37 38.57 19.32 -6.63
CA ILE A 37 37.55 20.35 -6.82
C ILE A 37 37.71 20.94 -8.22
N VAL A 38 36.60 21.14 -8.91
CA VAL A 38 36.51 21.78 -10.22
C VAL A 38 35.72 23.07 -10.06
N THR A 39 36.27 24.19 -10.51
CA THR A 39 35.58 25.49 -10.53
C THR A 39 35.07 25.79 -11.93
N SER A 40 33.84 26.29 -12.03
CA SER A 40 33.27 26.81 -13.28
C SER A 40 32.72 28.22 -13.06
N PRO A 41 33.00 29.19 -13.96
CA PRO A 41 32.42 30.53 -13.87
C PRO A 41 30.90 30.53 -14.13
N THR A 42 30.38 29.49 -14.79
CA THR A 42 28.95 29.30 -15.06
C THR A 42 28.43 28.01 -14.41
N LYS A 43 27.14 28.00 -14.05
CA LYS A 43 26.49 26.79 -13.52
C LYS A 43 26.45 25.74 -14.61
N ILE A 44 26.94 24.53 -14.32
CA ILE A 44 26.82 23.40 -15.24
C ILE A 44 25.43 22.80 -15.01
N PRO A 45 24.60 22.68 -16.06
CA PRO A 45 23.26 22.13 -15.91
C PRO A 45 23.33 20.65 -15.54
N ASP A 46 22.57 20.28 -14.50
CA ASP A 46 22.22 18.90 -14.21
C ASP A 46 20.94 18.57 -15.00
N SER A 47 21.10 17.90 -16.14
CA SER A 47 20.01 17.65 -17.09
C SER A 47 18.92 16.71 -16.56
N ASN A 48 19.22 15.90 -15.54
CA ASN A 48 18.33 14.88 -15.00
C ASN A 48 18.05 15.06 -13.51
N ASN A 49 18.60 16.10 -12.88
CA ASN A 49 18.32 16.54 -11.52
C ASN A 49 18.60 15.45 -10.47
N ASP A 50 19.64 14.64 -10.71
CA ASP A 50 20.07 13.54 -9.83
C ASP A 50 21.30 13.90 -8.98
N GLY A 51 21.80 15.13 -9.09
CA GLY A 51 22.99 15.62 -8.40
C GLY A 51 24.31 15.18 -9.03
N MET A 52 24.28 14.50 -10.19
CA MET A 52 25.46 13.99 -10.89
C MET A 52 25.58 14.56 -12.31
N ILE A 53 26.70 15.24 -12.57
CA ILE A 53 26.97 15.84 -13.87
C ILE A 53 28.09 15.07 -14.57
N LYS A 54 27.82 14.58 -15.79
CA LYS A 54 28.81 13.90 -16.64
C LYS A 54 29.49 14.91 -17.57
N LEU A 55 30.81 15.03 -17.46
CA LEU A 55 31.60 15.97 -18.25
C LEU A 55 32.47 15.22 -19.27
N ASP A 56 32.38 15.62 -20.54
CA ASP A 56 33.35 15.22 -21.57
C ASP A 56 34.56 16.16 -21.52
N GLY A 57 35.73 15.58 -21.27
CA GLY A 57 36.96 16.30 -20.87
C GLY A 57 37.56 17.28 -21.89
N TRP A 58 36.94 17.46 -23.07
CA TRP A 58 37.38 18.42 -24.09
C TRP A 58 36.68 19.78 -24.00
N ALA A 59 35.55 19.88 -23.28
CA ALA A 59 34.72 21.08 -23.27
C ALA A 59 35.06 22.08 -22.14
N LEU A 60 35.86 21.67 -21.15
CA LEU A 60 36.10 22.49 -19.96
C LEU A 60 37.56 22.94 -19.87
N LYS A 61 37.76 24.26 -19.82
CA LYS A 61 39.04 24.91 -19.49
C LYS A 61 39.29 24.81 -17.98
N VAL A 62 39.43 23.60 -17.46
CA VAL A 62 39.70 23.34 -16.04
C VAL A 62 41.13 22.85 -15.85
N THR A 63 41.79 23.34 -14.80
CA THR A 63 43.14 22.94 -14.40
C THR A 63 43.07 22.28 -13.03
N PRO A 64 43.53 21.02 -12.86
CA PRO A 64 44.15 20.17 -13.87
C PRO A 64 43.17 19.62 -14.93
N LYS A 65 43.70 19.26 -16.10
CA LYS A 65 42.90 18.61 -17.16
C LYS A 65 42.29 17.31 -16.65
N LEU A 66 40.97 17.18 -16.77
CA LEU A 66 40.24 15.98 -16.36
C LEU A 66 40.35 14.86 -17.42
N PRO A 67 40.26 13.58 -17.02
CA PRO A 67 40.11 12.46 -17.95
C PRO A 67 38.89 12.64 -18.86
N ARG A 68 38.91 12.00 -20.05
CA ARG A 68 37.91 12.16 -21.13
C ARG A 68 36.45 12.03 -20.68
N LYS A 69 36.16 11.33 -19.58
CA LYS A 69 34.84 11.24 -18.95
C LYS A 69 34.99 11.35 -17.43
N THR A 70 34.48 12.43 -16.85
CA THR A 70 34.53 12.64 -15.40
C THR A 70 33.14 12.98 -14.87
N THR A 71 32.71 12.27 -13.83
CA THR A 71 31.49 12.59 -13.07
C THR A 71 31.84 13.54 -11.94
N VAL A 72 31.10 14.64 -11.85
CA VAL A 72 31.19 15.60 -10.75
C VAL A 72 29.86 15.74 -10.04
N TYR A 73 29.90 16.14 -8.77
CA TYR A 73 28.75 16.42 -7.93
C TYR A 73 28.74 17.91 -7.58
N GLY A 74 27.58 18.55 -7.63
CA GLY A 74 27.42 19.94 -7.23
C GLY A 74 26.31 20.69 -7.97
N PRO A 75 26.23 22.03 -7.79
CA PRO A 75 27.23 22.87 -7.13
C PRO A 75 27.29 22.66 -5.59
N CYS A 76 28.49 22.60 -5.02
CA CYS A 76 28.71 22.40 -3.58
C CYS A 76 28.55 23.69 -2.76
N GLU A 77 29.16 24.77 -3.24
CA GLU A 77 29.06 26.11 -2.67
C GLU A 77 29.20 27.13 -3.79
N GLN A 78 28.56 28.29 -3.65
CA GLN A 78 28.77 29.44 -4.51
C GLN A 78 29.86 30.30 -3.87
N THR A 79 31.03 30.33 -4.49
CA THR A 79 32.14 31.20 -4.06
C THR A 79 32.14 32.48 -4.89
N ALA A 80 32.85 33.51 -4.45
CA ALA A 80 33.07 34.72 -5.25
C ALA A 80 33.73 34.43 -6.63
N ALA A 81 34.34 33.25 -6.81
CA ALA A 81 34.98 32.79 -8.04
C ALA A 81 34.08 31.93 -8.96
N GLY A 82 32.82 31.70 -8.59
CA GLY A 82 31.86 30.89 -9.37
C GLY A 82 31.39 29.63 -8.63
N TYR A 83 31.05 28.60 -9.40
CA TYR A 83 30.48 27.34 -8.91
C TYR A 83 31.56 26.27 -8.71
N THR A 84 31.60 25.64 -7.55
CA THR A 84 32.51 24.52 -7.25
C THR A 84 31.81 23.18 -7.36
N TYR A 85 32.48 22.18 -7.94
CA TYR A 85 32.01 20.79 -8.05
C TYR A 85 33.09 19.85 -7.54
N ARG A 86 32.69 18.71 -6.97
CA ARG A 86 33.62 17.67 -6.50
C ARG A 86 33.64 16.49 -7.46
N VAL A 87 34.84 16.03 -7.83
CA VAL A 87 35.01 14.81 -8.63
C VAL A 87 34.75 13.61 -7.74
N ARG A 88 33.84 12.71 -8.16
CA ARG A 88 33.57 11.40 -7.52
C ARG A 88 33.02 11.40 -6.08
N GLN A 89 32.77 12.57 -5.47
CA GLN A 89 32.20 12.66 -4.12
C GLN A 89 31.11 13.72 -4.05
N ALA A 90 29.97 13.40 -3.42
CA ALA A 90 28.91 14.36 -3.14
C ALA A 90 29.41 15.51 -2.25
N CYS A 91 28.79 16.68 -2.39
CA CYS A 91 29.05 17.82 -1.53
C CYS A 91 28.58 17.50 -0.11
N PRO A 92 29.35 17.83 0.95
CA PRO A 92 28.84 17.74 2.31
C PRO A 92 27.60 18.62 2.44
N GLU A 93 26.55 18.10 3.07
CA GLU A 93 25.36 18.88 3.36
C GLU A 93 25.74 20.07 4.25
N VAL A 94 25.44 21.29 3.78
CA VAL A 94 25.64 22.50 4.56
C VAL A 94 24.63 22.47 5.71
N THR A 95 25.08 22.01 6.87
CA THR A 95 24.39 22.22 8.14
C THR A 95 24.51 23.71 8.45
N THR A 96 23.49 24.47 8.07
CA THR A 96 23.37 25.86 8.52
C THR A 96 22.95 25.82 9.99
N GLU A 97 23.91 26.07 10.88
CA GLU A 97 23.56 26.44 12.26
C GLU A 97 22.81 27.78 12.19
N PRO A 98 21.56 27.86 12.70
CA PRO A 98 20.82 29.10 12.70
C PRO A 98 21.48 30.15 13.61
N PRO A 99 21.30 31.45 13.32
CA PRO A 99 21.88 32.52 14.12
C PRO A 99 21.35 32.48 15.55
N VAL A 100 22.26 32.66 16.51
CA VAL A 100 21.97 32.74 17.94
C VAL A 100 21.13 33.99 18.21
N ILE A 101 19.82 33.78 18.35
CA ILE A 101 18.91 34.72 18.99
C ILE A 101 19.09 34.52 20.49
N VAL A 102 19.47 35.58 21.21
CA VAL A 102 19.48 35.57 22.68
C VAL A 102 18.02 35.58 23.14
N GLU A 103 17.46 34.39 23.35
CA GLU A 103 16.14 34.23 23.95
C GLU A 103 16.17 34.49 25.46
N PRO A 104 15.08 35.07 26.03
CA PRO A 104 14.91 35.21 27.48
C PRO A 104 15.01 33.85 28.20
N PRO A 105 15.30 33.82 29.51
CA PRO A 105 15.64 32.59 30.23
C PRO A 105 14.62 31.49 30.00
N VAL A 106 15.09 30.42 29.34
CA VAL A 106 14.33 29.20 29.08
C VAL A 106 13.99 28.55 30.42
N VAL A 107 12.70 28.55 30.75
CA VAL A 107 12.16 27.63 31.75
C VAL A 107 12.37 26.24 31.15
N VAL A 108 13.36 25.50 31.64
CA VAL A 108 13.62 24.13 31.22
C VAL A 108 12.45 23.29 31.76
N GLU A 109 11.43 23.08 30.92
CA GLU A 109 10.42 22.08 31.21
C GLU A 109 11.10 20.73 31.37
N PRO A 110 10.78 19.96 32.43
CA PRO A 110 11.36 18.64 32.63
C PRO A 110 11.12 17.78 31.37
N PRO A 111 12.08 16.92 31.01
CA PRO A 111 11.97 16.09 29.81
C PRO A 111 10.64 15.35 29.84
N VAL A 112 9.82 15.57 28.80
CA VAL A 112 8.59 14.81 28.60
C VAL A 112 9.01 13.35 28.56
N VAL A 113 8.62 12.60 29.59
CA VAL A 113 8.75 11.14 29.60
C VAL A 113 7.82 10.66 28.49
N VAL A 114 8.38 10.44 27.30
CA VAL A 114 7.66 9.82 26.18
C VAL A 114 7.49 8.36 26.56
N THR A 115 6.39 8.05 27.24
CA THR A 115 5.97 6.67 27.47
C THR A 115 5.86 6.01 26.10
N PRO A 116 6.58 4.90 25.83
CA PRO A 116 6.47 4.22 24.54
C PRO A 116 5.00 3.88 24.28
N ALA A 117 4.55 4.12 23.06
CA ALA A 117 3.19 3.80 22.65
C ALA A 117 2.94 2.30 22.96
N PRO A 118 1.78 1.96 23.57
CA PRO A 118 1.48 0.57 23.90
C PRO A 118 1.57 -0.29 22.64
N GLU A 119 2.10 -1.50 22.78
CA GLU A 119 2.13 -2.47 21.68
C GLU A 119 0.71 -2.65 21.12
N PRO A 120 0.55 -2.72 19.78
CA PRO A 120 -0.75 -2.89 19.18
C PRO A 120 -1.40 -4.18 19.69
N ALA A 121 -2.70 -4.12 20.00
CA ALA A 121 -3.48 -5.24 20.53
C ALA A 121 -3.72 -6.39 19.53
N PHE A 122 -2.99 -6.40 18.42
CA PHE A 122 -3.11 -7.37 17.34
C PHE A 122 -1.76 -7.73 16.75
N LYS A 123 -1.70 -8.93 16.15
CA LYS A 123 -0.55 -9.44 15.42
C LYS A 123 -0.84 -9.47 13.93
N VAL A 124 0.13 -9.03 13.12
CA VAL A 124 0.11 -9.27 11.67
C VAL A 124 0.88 -10.56 11.38
N VAL A 125 0.24 -11.52 10.71
CA VAL A 125 0.88 -12.76 10.24
C VAL A 125 0.94 -12.74 8.72
N PRO A 126 2.14 -12.71 8.10
CA PRO A 126 2.28 -12.75 6.65
C PRO A 126 2.17 -14.18 6.11
N MET A 127 1.56 -14.34 4.92
CA MET A 127 1.59 -15.58 4.14
C MET A 127 1.69 -15.24 2.66
N GLY A 128 2.91 -15.29 2.11
CA GLY A 128 3.16 -14.80 0.76
C GLY A 128 2.76 -13.33 0.64
N ALA A 129 1.88 -13.03 -0.32
CA ALA A 129 1.36 -11.69 -0.57
C ALA A 129 0.15 -11.31 0.31
N GLU A 130 -0.38 -12.24 1.10
CA GLU A 130 -1.52 -12.01 2.01
C GLU A 130 -1.08 -11.60 3.41
N ARG A 131 -1.98 -10.96 4.14
CA ARG A 131 -1.79 -10.59 5.54
C ARG A 131 -2.98 -11.06 6.36
N TYR A 132 -2.69 -11.56 7.57
CA TYR A 132 -3.71 -11.92 8.55
C TYR A 132 -3.57 -11.01 9.74
N ILE A 133 -4.65 -10.30 10.09
CA ILE A 133 -4.71 -9.45 11.29
C ILE A 133 -5.36 -10.29 12.38
N VAL A 134 -4.60 -10.66 13.40
CA VAL A 134 -5.02 -11.54 14.49
C VAL A 134 -5.16 -10.71 15.76
N GLY A 135 -6.40 -10.41 16.13
CA GLY A 135 -6.74 -9.83 17.42
C GLY A 135 -7.09 -10.88 18.46
N LYS A 136 -7.53 -10.40 19.62
CA LYS A 136 -8.05 -11.25 20.71
C LYS A 136 -9.35 -11.98 20.30
N ASP A 137 -10.29 -11.23 19.73
CA ASP A 137 -11.66 -11.71 19.47
C ASP A 137 -11.99 -11.83 17.98
N MET A 138 -11.11 -11.32 17.11
CA MET A 138 -11.34 -11.28 15.67
C MET A 138 -10.08 -11.66 14.90
N VAL A 139 -10.27 -12.29 13.74
CA VAL A 139 -9.23 -12.59 12.76
C VAL A 139 -9.70 -12.10 11.40
N PHE A 140 -8.87 -11.30 10.75
CA PHE A 140 -9.14 -10.82 9.40
C PHE A 140 -8.08 -11.32 8.42
N GLY A 141 -8.52 -11.73 7.23
CA GLY A 141 -7.64 -12.09 6.13
C GLY A 141 -7.68 -11.01 5.05
N LEU A 142 -6.51 -10.55 4.60
CA LEU A 142 -6.35 -9.53 3.58
C LEU A 142 -5.62 -10.13 2.36
N ASN A 143 -6.21 -10.00 1.18
CA ASN A 143 -5.57 -10.41 -0.07
C ASN A 143 -4.61 -9.36 -0.61
N GLU A 144 -3.68 -9.80 -1.47
CA GLU A 144 -2.62 -8.99 -2.08
C GLU A 144 -3.08 -7.67 -2.77
N TRP A 145 -4.38 -7.52 -3.08
CA TRP A 145 -4.96 -6.34 -3.73
C TRP A 145 -5.58 -5.32 -2.75
N GLY A 146 -5.40 -5.50 -1.44
CA GLY A 146 -5.83 -4.53 -0.41
C GLY A 146 -7.27 -4.70 0.07
N GLY A 147 -7.94 -5.78 -0.34
CA GLY A 147 -9.26 -6.18 0.13
C GLY A 147 -9.21 -7.29 1.18
N ILE A 148 -10.37 -7.61 1.74
CA ILE A 148 -10.64 -8.67 2.70
C ILE A 148 -10.95 -9.98 1.96
N GLY A 149 -10.66 -11.10 2.61
CA GLY A 149 -10.82 -12.45 2.07
C GLY A 149 -9.53 -12.95 1.43
N THR A 150 -9.23 -14.23 1.64
CA THR A 150 -7.97 -14.85 1.22
C THR A 150 -8.14 -15.88 0.11
N LEU A 151 -7.11 -16.03 -0.71
CA LEU A 151 -6.93 -17.07 -1.71
C LEU A 151 -6.31 -18.33 -1.11
N TYR A 152 -5.48 -18.18 -0.08
CA TYR A 152 -4.82 -19.29 0.59
C TYR A 152 -5.49 -19.63 1.93
N ASN A 153 -5.32 -20.89 2.35
CA ASN A 153 -5.75 -21.33 3.66
C ASN A 153 -4.97 -20.59 4.76
N ALA A 154 -5.61 -20.37 5.90
CA ALA A 154 -4.99 -19.81 7.09
C ALA A 154 -3.70 -20.56 7.44
N PRO A 155 -2.58 -19.85 7.68
CA PRO A 155 -1.33 -20.49 8.06
C PRO A 155 -1.42 -21.05 9.49
N PRO A 156 -0.48 -21.93 9.90
CA PRO A 156 -0.42 -22.42 11.27
C PRO A 156 -0.42 -21.27 12.30
N GLY A 157 -1.27 -21.38 13.31
CA GLY A 157 -1.43 -20.37 14.37
C GLY A 157 -2.44 -19.26 14.05
N VAL A 158 -3.00 -19.22 12.83
CA VAL A 158 -4.14 -18.35 12.50
C VAL A 158 -5.42 -19.18 12.55
N GLN A 159 -6.43 -18.69 13.29
CA GLN A 159 -7.71 -19.38 13.42
C GLN A 159 -8.61 -19.09 12.23
N SER A 160 -9.44 -20.07 11.86
CA SER A 160 -10.49 -19.97 10.86
C SER A 160 -11.68 -20.85 11.26
N ALA A 161 -12.80 -20.74 10.55
CA ALA A 161 -13.98 -21.59 10.72
C ALA A 161 -13.78 -23.03 10.18
N LYS A 162 -12.62 -23.64 10.47
CA LYS A 162 -12.20 -24.95 9.96
C LYS A 162 -13.11 -26.10 10.38
N SER A 163 -13.85 -25.98 11.49
CA SER A 163 -14.84 -26.98 11.91
C SER A 163 -16.01 -27.08 10.92
N TYR A 164 -16.23 -26.06 10.10
CA TYR A 164 -17.19 -26.05 8.99
C TYR A 164 -16.51 -26.33 7.64
N GLY A 165 -15.21 -26.67 7.65
CA GLY A 165 -14.41 -26.85 6.43
C GLY A 165 -13.92 -25.55 5.80
N PHE A 166 -14.10 -24.39 6.46
CA PHE A 166 -13.65 -23.10 5.93
C PHE A 166 -12.22 -22.84 6.36
N LEU A 167 -11.31 -23.07 5.43
CA LEU A 167 -9.87 -22.98 5.67
C LEU A 167 -9.30 -21.59 5.39
N ARG A 168 -10.03 -20.72 4.69
CA ARG A 168 -9.66 -19.32 4.40
C ARG A 168 -10.25 -18.38 5.44
N VAL A 169 -9.79 -17.13 5.45
CA VAL A 169 -10.26 -16.11 6.40
C VAL A 169 -10.65 -14.85 5.65
N GLY A 170 -11.80 -14.29 5.98
CA GLY A 170 -12.12 -12.91 5.64
C GLY A 170 -12.41 -12.12 6.90
N ILE A 171 -13.56 -12.36 7.54
CA ILE A 171 -13.96 -11.74 8.80
C ILE A 171 -14.43 -12.84 9.76
N TYR A 172 -13.51 -13.30 10.60
CA TYR A 172 -13.74 -14.45 11.47
C TYR A 172 -13.74 -14.07 12.96
N ARG A 173 -14.75 -14.52 13.69
CA ARG A 173 -14.85 -14.43 15.16
C ARG A 173 -14.66 -15.81 15.78
N PRO A 174 -13.51 -16.14 16.40
CA PRO A 174 -13.26 -17.46 16.96
C PRO A 174 -14.22 -17.89 18.07
N SER A 175 -14.65 -16.95 18.93
CA SER A 175 -15.50 -17.25 20.10
C SER A 175 -16.87 -17.79 19.76
N THR A 176 -17.43 -17.36 18.63
CA THR A 176 -18.71 -17.85 18.09
C THR A 176 -18.53 -18.74 16.87
N ASN A 177 -17.28 -18.89 16.40
CA ASN A 177 -16.90 -19.59 15.19
C ASN A 177 -17.61 -19.08 13.92
N ILE A 178 -17.91 -17.77 13.87
CA ILE A 178 -18.62 -17.14 12.75
C ILE A 178 -17.61 -16.57 11.76
N GLU A 179 -17.76 -16.91 10.47
CA GLU A 179 -17.08 -16.29 9.34
C GLU A 179 -18.11 -15.56 8.48
N ALA A 180 -18.01 -14.23 8.41
CA ALA A 180 -19.02 -13.36 7.81
C ALA A 180 -18.77 -13.00 6.34
N SER A 181 -17.95 -13.80 5.66
CA SER A 181 -17.55 -13.53 4.28
C SER A 181 -17.46 -14.80 3.41
N LEU A 182 -18.55 -15.56 3.35
CA LEU A 182 -18.68 -16.76 2.52
C LEU A 182 -17.44 -17.68 2.52
N ASN A 183 -17.06 -18.22 3.67
CA ASN A 183 -15.91 -19.12 3.80
C ASN A 183 -14.56 -18.42 3.51
N GLY A 184 -14.44 -17.15 3.89
CA GLY A 184 -13.26 -16.31 3.64
C GLY A 184 -13.13 -15.87 2.18
N ARG A 185 -14.22 -15.94 1.40
CA ARG A 185 -14.31 -15.49 0.02
C ARG A 185 -15.16 -14.23 -0.13
N ALA A 186 -14.95 -13.26 0.75
CA ALA A 186 -15.64 -11.98 0.71
C ALA A 186 -15.70 -11.42 -0.72
N ILE A 187 -16.89 -11.05 -1.19
CA ILE A 187 -16.98 -10.02 -2.23
C ILE A 187 -16.76 -8.69 -1.51
N GLU A 188 -15.48 -8.42 -1.23
CA GLU A 188 -15.04 -7.21 -0.57
C GLU A 188 -13.94 -6.55 -1.40
N GLY A 189 -13.97 -5.23 -1.40
CA GLY A 189 -12.88 -4.45 -1.93
C GLY A 189 -13.24 -2.98 -2.05
N PHE A 190 -12.45 -2.26 -2.82
CA PHE A 190 -12.65 -0.83 -3.01
C PHE A 190 -12.58 -0.43 -4.47
N ASN A 191 -13.31 0.62 -4.78
CA ASN A 191 -13.46 1.20 -6.09
C ASN A 191 -13.21 2.69 -6.00
N ILE A 192 -12.51 3.23 -6.99
CA ILE A 192 -12.19 4.64 -7.08
C ILE A 192 -12.58 5.14 -8.46
N GLY A 193 -13.23 6.30 -8.51
CA GLY A 193 -13.61 6.94 -9.75
C GLY A 193 -13.38 8.44 -9.73
N TYR A 194 -12.98 9.01 -10.86
CA TYR A 194 -12.74 10.45 -11.04
C TYR A 194 -12.71 10.81 -12.53
N THR A 195 -12.70 12.11 -12.82
CA THR A 195 -12.44 12.64 -14.16
C THR A 195 -11.02 13.21 -14.25
N ILE A 196 -10.24 12.79 -15.25
CA ILE A 196 -8.90 13.31 -15.55
C ILE A 196 -8.76 13.46 -17.07
N ALA A 197 -8.13 14.54 -17.54
CA ALA A 197 -8.03 14.86 -18.97
C ALA A 197 -9.38 14.85 -19.72
N GLY A 198 -10.47 15.20 -19.04
CA GLY A 198 -11.84 15.17 -19.60
C GLY A 198 -12.50 13.79 -19.67
N ALA A 199 -11.79 12.71 -19.35
CA ALA A 199 -12.33 11.36 -19.33
C ALA A 199 -12.68 10.92 -17.90
N ARG A 200 -13.88 10.33 -17.71
CA ARG A 200 -14.24 9.66 -16.47
C ARG A 200 -13.66 8.24 -16.47
N VAL A 201 -12.99 7.88 -15.38
CA VAL A 201 -12.38 6.57 -15.17
C VAL A 201 -12.84 5.99 -13.85
N THR A 202 -12.90 4.66 -13.79
CA THR A 202 -13.19 3.88 -12.59
C THR A 202 -12.23 2.70 -12.51
N TYR A 203 -11.68 2.45 -11.33
CA TYR A 203 -10.79 1.33 -11.04
C TYR A 203 -11.28 0.57 -9.81
N SER A 204 -11.14 -0.74 -9.84
CA SER A 204 -11.61 -1.64 -8.78
C SER A 204 -10.52 -2.60 -8.33
N ASN A 205 -10.46 -2.85 -7.02
CA ASN A 205 -9.74 -3.95 -6.39
C ASN A 205 -10.71 -4.76 -5.52
N GLN A 206 -11.43 -5.68 -6.14
CA GLN A 206 -12.29 -6.72 -5.57
C GLN A 206 -11.81 -8.10 -6.08
N LYS A 207 -10.63 -8.54 -5.64
CA LYS A 207 -9.90 -9.68 -6.22
C LYS A 207 -10.76 -10.93 -6.46
N LEU A 208 -11.60 -11.28 -5.49
CA LEU A 208 -12.39 -12.51 -5.51
C LEU A 208 -13.56 -12.49 -6.49
N THR A 209 -13.91 -11.32 -7.03
CA THR A 209 -14.88 -11.15 -8.13
C THR A 209 -14.22 -11.05 -9.51
N GLY A 210 -12.88 -11.04 -9.56
CA GLY A 210 -12.12 -10.92 -10.80
C GLY A 210 -11.79 -9.48 -11.22
N TYR A 211 -12.19 -8.46 -10.46
CA TYR A 211 -11.87 -7.06 -10.74
C TYR A 211 -10.69 -6.59 -9.89
N TYR A 212 -9.51 -6.43 -10.48
CA TYR A 212 -8.31 -5.98 -9.77
C TYR A 212 -7.38 -5.19 -10.70
N GLN A 213 -7.50 -3.87 -10.66
CA GLN A 213 -6.97 -2.95 -11.66
C GLN A 213 -5.92 -2.00 -11.11
N MET A 214 -5.69 -2.01 -9.79
CA MET A 214 -4.72 -1.16 -9.11
C MET A 214 -3.66 -2.06 -8.46
N PRO A 215 -2.57 -2.40 -9.17
CA PRO A 215 -1.50 -3.22 -8.62
C PRO A 215 -0.91 -2.56 -7.36
N GLY A 216 -0.61 -3.38 -6.37
CA GLY A 216 -0.04 -2.93 -5.11
C GLY A 216 0.52 -4.09 -4.30
N LYS A 217 0.92 -3.79 -3.06
CA LYS A 217 1.45 -4.78 -2.13
C LYS A 217 1.28 -4.34 -0.68
N PHE A 218 1.25 -5.31 0.23
CA PHE A 218 1.38 -5.08 1.66
C PHE A 218 2.84 -5.01 2.10
N ASP A 219 3.11 -4.17 3.10
CA ASP A 219 4.32 -4.28 3.93
C ASP A 219 4.10 -5.23 5.12
N ASP A 220 5.05 -5.30 6.05
CA ASP A 220 5.00 -6.19 7.22
C ASP A 220 3.99 -5.72 8.28
N ARG A 221 3.50 -4.48 8.19
CA ARG A 221 2.51 -3.87 9.10
C ARG A 221 1.10 -3.88 8.50
N ALA A 222 0.89 -4.60 7.42
CA ALA A 222 -0.36 -4.63 6.66
C ALA A 222 -0.78 -3.25 6.11
N ARG A 223 0.17 -2.35 5.86
CA ARG A 223 -0.08 -1.18 5.01
C ARG A 223 -0.04 -1.62 3.55
N TRP A 224 -1.14 -1.41 2.84
CA TRP A 224 -1.20 -1.63 1.39
C TRP A 224 -0.78 -0.36 0.65
N SER A 225 -0.01 -0.50 -0.42
CA SER A 225 0.35 0.61 -1.31
C SER A 225 0.23 0.19 -2.77
N GLY A 226 -0.46 1.01 -3.56
CA GLY A 226 -0.67 0.80 -5.00
C GLY A 226 -1.01 2.10 -5.72
N ALA A 227 -1.35 2.01 -7.00
CA ALA A 227 -1.75 3.18 -7.78
C ALA A 227 -2.72 2.81 -8.90
N THR A 228 -3.54 3.78 -9.32
CA THR A 228 -4.30 3.65 -10.57
C THR A 228 -3.37 3.80 -11.79
N PRO A 229 -3.71 3.20 -12.94
CA PRO A 229 -2.99 3.41 -14.21
C PRO A 229 -2.90 4.89 -14.65
N THR A 230 -3.75 5.75 -14.11
CA THR A 230 -3.84 7.19 -14.42
C THR A 230 -3.22 8.09 -13.34
N GLY A 231 -2.45 7.53 -12.41
CA GLY A 231 -1.57 8.31 -11.53
C GLY A 231 -2.21 8.78 -10.22
N LEU A 232 -3.22 8.09 -9.70
CA LEU A 232 -3.64 8.26 -8.30
C LEU A 232 -2.92 7.22 -7.45
N ALA A 233 -1.97 7.66 -6.63
CA ALA A 233 -1.32 6.80 -5.64
C ALA A 233 -2.24 6.59 -4.44
N ILE A 234 -2.28 5.37 -3.93
CA ILE A 234 -3.18 4.93 -2.86
C ILE A 234 -2.36 4.21 -1.80
N VAL A 235 -2.52 4.64 -0.57
CA VAL A 235 -1.94 3.99 0.62
C VAL A 235 -3.07 3.69 1.59
N GLN A 236 -3.19 2.45 2.03
CA GLN A 236 -4.18 2.02 3.01
C GLN A 236 -3.46 1.49 4.24
N ASP A 237 -3.53 2.22 5.34
CA ASP A 237 -3.12 1.72 6.65
C ASP A 237 -4.29 0.93 7.25
N VAL A 238 -4.02 -0.30 7.68
CA VAL A 238 -5.01 -1.20 8.26
C VAL A 238 -4.71 -1.40 9.74
N GLU A 239 -5.70 -1.11 10.58
CA GLU A 239 -5.61 -1.24 12.03
C GLU A 239 -6.77 -2.09 12.53
N LEU A 240 -6.53 -2.94 13.53
CA LEU A 240 -7.60 -3.55 14.30
C LEU A 240 -7.92 -2.65 15.50
N VAL A 241 -9.13 -2.09 15.51
CA VAL A 241 -9.68 -1.29 16.61
C VAL A 241 -10.77 -2.14 17.26
N ASP A 242 -10.53 -2.62 18.48
CA ASP A 242 -11.41 -3.55 19.18
C ASP A 242 -11.76 -4.80 18.34
N SER A 243 -13.00 -4.90 17.85
CA SER A 243 -13.52 -6.01 17.03
C SER A 243 -13.73 -5.65 15.54
N HIS A 244 -13.16 -4.55 15.06
CA HIS A 244 -13.31 -4.12 13.66
C HIS A 244 -12.00 -3.64 13.04
N LEU A 245 -11.88 -3.78 11.73
CA LEU A 245 -10.79 -3.17 10.97
C LEU A 245 -11.13 -1.73 10.61
N ARG A 246 -10.17 -0.85 10.86
CA ARG A 246 -10.12 0.51 10.33
C ARG A 246 -9.15 0.57 9.16
N PHE A 247 -9.64 1.06 8.03
CA PHE A 247 -8.86 1.42 6.86
C PHE A 247 -8.69 2.93 6.80
N THR A 248 -7.46 3.41 6.99
CA THR A 248 -7.10 4.81 6.71
C THR A 248 -6.52 4.89 5.31
N VAL A 249 -7.28 5.44 4.38
CA VAL A 249 -6.93 5.46 2.95
C VAL A 249 -6.50 6.85 2.53
N LYS A 250 -5.21 7.01 2.25
CA LYS A 250 -4.63 8.22 1.65
C LYS A 250 -4.56 8.07 0.13
N MET A 251 -5.16 9.00 -0.58
CA MET A 251 -5.14 9.11 -2.04
C MET A 251 -4.36 10.35 -2.43
N THR A 252 -3.39 10.22 -3.33
CA THR A 252 -2.52 11.32 -3.78
C THR A 252 -2.51 11.39 -5.30
N ASN A 253 -2.85 12.55 -5.86
CA ASN A 253 -2.76 12.78 -7.28
C ASN A 253 -1.29 13.03 -7.66
N THR A 254 -0.63 12.09 -8.33
CA THR A 254 0.79 12.22 -8.72
C THR A 254 0.97 12.78 -10.11
N THR A 255 -0.08 13.35 -10.70
CA THR A 255 -0.07 13.90 -12.06
C THR A 255 -0.01 15.42 -12.05
N ALA A 256 0.24 16.01 -13.23
CA ALA A 256 0.18 17.46 -13.41
C ALA A 256 -1.25 18.01 -13.66
N GLN A 257 -2.26 17.13 -13.71
CA GLN A 257 -3.64 17.52 -14.00
C GLN A 257 -4.51 17.41 -12.75
N THR A 258 -5.53 18.27 -12.62
CA THR A 258 -6.51 18.11 -11.54
C THR A 258 -7.39 16.88 -11.81
N MET A 259 -7.53 16.01 -10.81
CA MET A 259 -8.52 14.94 -10.80
C MET A 259 -9.82 15.50 -10.23
N ARG A 260 -10.89 15.48 -11.02
CA ARG A 260 -12.17 16.09 -10.65
C ARG A 260 -13.18 15.06 -10.17
N GLY A 261 -13.96 15.43 -9.15
CA GLY A 261 -15.05 14.62 -8.62
C GLY A 261 -14.60 13.23 -8.18
N LEU A 262 -13.46 13.13 -7.49
CA LEU A 262 -12.96 11.88 -6.94
C LEU A 262 -13.98 11.29 -5.97
N ARG A 263 -14.31 10.02 -6.16
CA ARG A 263 -15.13 9.21 -5.27
C ARG A 263 -14.38 7.95 -4.87
N TYR A 264 -14.45 7.61 -3.60
CA TYR A 264 -13.99 6.34 -3.04
C TYR A 264 -15.21 5.55 -2.58
N MET A 265 -15.32 4.28 -2.97
CA MET A 265 -16.38 3.38 -2.55
C MET A 265 -15.77 2.08 -2.04
N ARG A 266 -16.06 1.70 -0.80
CA ARG A 266 -15.77 0.35 -0.29
C ARG A 266 -17.06 -0.44 -0.25
N THR A 267 -16.95 -1.71 -0.62
CA THR A 267 -18.10 -2.61 -0.82
C THR A 267 -17.82 -3.93 -0.13
N ALA A 268 -18.83 -4.50 0.51
CA ALA A 268 -18.74 -5.79 1.18
C ALA A 268 -20.05 -6.57 1.03
N ASP A 269 -19.97 -7.78 0.55
CA ASP A 269 -21.04 -8.77 0.62
C ASP A 269 -20.86 -9.56 1.91
N PHE A 270 -21.68 -9.22 2.90
CA PHE A 270 -21.68 -9.93 4.17
C PHE A 270 -22.68 -11.07 4.08
N ASP A 271 -22.21 -12.28 4.26
CA ASP A 271 -23.05 -13.46 4.22
C ASP A 271 -22.46 -14.60 5.06
N THR A 272 -23.32 -15.54 5.42
CA THR A 272 -22.88 -16.84 5.94
C THR A 272 -23.77 -17.91 5.31
N ASN A 273 -23.23 -19.11 5.11
CA ASN A 273 -24.02 -20.27 4.69
C ASN A 273 -24.55 -21.05 5.91
N GLY A 274 -25.43 -22.03 5.64
CA GLY A 274 -25.78 -23.06 6.62
C GLY A 274 -24.69 -24.13 6.76
N LEU A 275 -24.71 -24.87 7.88
CA LEU A 275 -23.72 -25.92 8.23
C LEU A 275 -23.53 -27.01 7.16
N ASP A 276 -24.57 -27.33 6.41
CA ASP A 276 -24.58 -28.38 5.39
C ASP A 276 -24.37 -27.84 3.97
N ASN A 277 -24.08 -26.53 3.85
CA ASN A 277 -24.06 -25.79 2.59
C ASN A 277 -25.33 -25.99 1.74
N ARG A 278 -26.44 -26.43 2.36
CA ARG A 278 -27.71 -26.60 1.68
C ARG A 278 -28.44 -25.28 1.69
N TYR A 279 -28.89 -24.89 0.52
CA TYR A 279 -29.74 -23.73 0.36
C TYR A 279 -31.14 -24.05 0.91
N THR A 280 -31.55 -23.34 1.94
CA THR A 280 -32.96 -23.19 2.32
C THR A 280 -33.29 -21.71 2.36
N ALA A 281 -34.54 -21.31 2.14
CA ALA A 281 -34.93 -19.90 2.25
C ALA A 281 -34.66 -19.31 3.66
N ALA A 282 -34.57 -20.17 4.68
CA ALA A 282 -34.19 -19.80 6.04
C ALA A 282 -32.67 -19.60 6.21
N ASN A 283 -31.86 -20.31 5.42
CA ASN A 283 -30.39 -20.26 5.38
C ASN A 283 -29.85 -19.64 4.08
N SER A 284 -30.61 -18.76 3.45
CA SER A 284 -30.22 -18.07 2.21
C SER A 284 -29.08 -17.09 2.48
N PHE A 285 -28.27 -16.78 1.46
CA PHE A 285 -27.23 -15.74 1.50
C PHE A 285 -27.77 -14.31 1.75
N SER A 286 -29.09 -14.10 1.70
CA SER A 286 -29.68 -12.82 2.05
C SER A 286 -29.37 -12.38 3.48
N THR A 287 -29.16 -11.08 3.65
CA THR A 287 -28.98 -10.43 4.95
C THR A 287 -30.11 -9.45 5.24
N ASN A 288 -30.30 -9.17 6.53
CA ASN A 288 -31.19 -8.10 6.98
C ASN A 288 -30.43 -6.78 6.92
N ASN A 289 -30.44 -6.14 5.76
CA ASN A 289 -29.70 -4.90 5.50
C ASN A 289 -30.46 -3.70 6.07
N SER A 290 -29.74 -2.75 6.66
CA SER A 290 -30.32 -1.48 7.11
C SER A 290 -29.32 -0.33 7.09
N ILE A 291 -29.83 0.90 6.96
CA ILE A 291 -29.04 2.14 7.02
C ILE A 291 -29.48 2.92 8.28
N PRO A 292 -28.88 2.67 9.45
CA PRO A 292 -29.28 3.35 10.69
C PRO A 292 -28.81 4.81 10.74
N ALA A 293 -27.73 5.14 10.03
CA ALA A 293 -27.16 6.47 9.97
C ALA A 293 -26.51 6.71 8.60
N ARG A 294 -26.30 7.98 8.26
CA ARG A 294 -25.60 8.34 7.03
C ARG A 294 -24.17 7.78 7.08
N GLY A 295 -23.75 7.08 6.02
CA GLY A 295 -22.41 6.50 5.93
C GLY A 295 -22.22 5.21 6.74
N THR A 296 -23.30 4.64 7.31
CA THR A 296 -23.27 3.32 7.98
C THR A 296 -24.31 2.39 7.38
N VAL A 297 -23.90 1.18 7.05
CA VAL A 297 -24.79 0.08 6.67
C VAL A 297 -24.54 -1.11 7.59
N LEU A 298 -25.63 -1.71 8.07
CA LEU A 298 -25.62 -2.93 8.87
C LEU A 298 -26.21 -4.07 8.04
N ALA A 299 -25.60 -5.25 8.13
CA ALA A 299 -26.06 -6.48 7.54
C ALA A 299 -26.26 -7.52 8.66
N GLY A 300 -27.51 -7.70 9.09
CA GLY A 300 -27.87 -8.77 10.02
C GLY A 300 -27.69 -10.12 9.34
N LEU A 301 -26.72 -10.90 9.82
CA LEU A 301 -26.38 -12.20 9.25
C LEU A 301 -27.50 -13.20 9.52
N ARG A 302 -27.69 -14.13 8.58
CA ARG A 302 -28.63 -15.26 8.68
C ARG A 302 -27.84 -16.58 8.68
N GLY A 303 -28.50 -17.73 8.80
CA GLY A 303 -27.81 -19.02 8.84
C GLY A 303 -26.94 -19.16 10.09
N MET A 304 -25.67 -19.57 9.94
CA MET A 304 -24.75 -19.72 11.08
C MET A 304 -24.40 -18.41 11.78
N GLY A 305 -24.55 -17.27 11.08
CA GLY A 305 -24.36 -15.95 11.67
C GLY A 305 -25.60 -15.38 12.39
N THR A 306 -26.71 -16.13 12.48
CA THR A 306 -27.97 -15.58 13.05
C THR A 306 -27.75 -14.96 14.43
N GLY A 307 -28.19 -13.71 14.59
CA GLY A 307 -28.02 -12.93 15.82
C GLY A 307 -26.73 -12.09 15.85
N THR A 308 -25.87 -12.20 14.83
CA THR A 308 -24.70 -11.33 14.63
C THR A 308 -24.98 -10.32 13.52
N THR A 309 -24.47 -9.11 13.69
CA THR A 309 -24.57 -8.03 12.70
C THR A 309 -23.19 -7.71 12.18
N ALA A 310 -23.01 -7.73 10.86
CA ALA A 310 -21.85 -7.14 10.22
C ALA A 310 -22.12 -5.67 9.91
N PHE A 311 -21.08 -4.86 9.85
CA PHE A 311 -21.22 -3.45 9.51
C PHE A 311 -20.11 -2.98 8.57
N LEU A 312 -20.45 -1.97 7.79
CA LEU A 312 -19.52 -1.15 7.02
C LEU A 312 -19.89 0.31 7.26
N SER A 313 -18.94 1.10 7.74
CA SER A 313 -19.18 2.50 8.11
C SER A 313 -18.04 3.43 7.77
N SER A 314 -18.33 4.73 7.71
CA SER A 314 -17.32 5.77 7.63
C SER A 314 -17.72 6.99 8.46
N PRO A 315 -16.81 7.52 9.31
CA PRO A 315 -17.01 8.81 9.96
C PRO A 315 -16.67 9.99 9.03
N THR A 316 -16.16 9.73 7.83
CA THR A 316 -15.71 10.79 6.91
C THR A 316 -16.89 11.66 6.49
N VAL A 317 -16.74 12.98 6.60
CA VAL A 317 -17.78 13.93 6.17
C VAL A 317 -18.16 13.66 4.70
N GLY A 318 -19.46 13.60 4.44
CA GLY A 318 -19.98 13.34 3.10
C GLY A 318 -20.03 11.86 2.71
N ALA A 319 -19.64 10.93 3.59
CA ALA A 319 -19.91 9.51 3.41
C ALA A 319 -21.42 9.23 3.26
N VAL A 320 -21.74 8.23 2.47
CA VAL A 320 -23.09 7.76 2.17
C VAL A 320 -23.08 6.25 2.21
N ALA A 321 -24.10 5.66 2.83
CA ALA A 321 -24.29 4.22 2.84
C ALA A 321 -25.40 3.83 1.86
N SER A 322 -25.27 2.66 1.25
CA SER A 322 -26.31 2.05 0.43
C SER A 322 -26.10 0.55 0.33
N PHE A 323 -27.15 -0.18 -0.03
CA PHE A 323 -27.09 -1.60 -0.31
C PHE A 323 -27.92 -1.91 -1.56
N TYR A 324 -27.26 -2.42 -2.59
CA TYR A 324 -27.86 -2.70 -3.90
C TYR A 324 -26.93 -3.60 -4.69
N GLY A 325 -27.44 -4.27 -5.73
CA GLY A 325 -26.62 -5.09 -6.62
C GLY A 325 -25.88 -6.23 -5.93
N PHE A 326 -25.23 -7.09 -6.71
CA PHE A 326 -24.39 -8.15 -6.18
C PHE A 326 -22.91 -7.77 -6.23
N VAL A 327 -22.45 -7.21 -7.35
CA VAL A 327 -21.10 -6.66 -7.49
C VAL A 327 -21.20 -5.20 -7.91
N ASN A 328 -20.73 -4.29 -7.07
CA ASN A 328 -20.78 -2.84 -7.32
C ASN A 328 -19.39 -2.30 -7.59
N LEU A 329 -19.17 -1.84 -8.81
CA LEU A 329 -17.85 -1.35 -9.25
C LEU A 329 -17.83 0.17 -9.46
N ASP A 330 -18.99 0.78 -9.71
CA ASP A 330 -19.08 2.18 -10.12
C ASP A 330 -19.47 3.11 -8.96
N PRO A 331 -18.54 3.92 -8.42
CA PRO A 331 -18.87 4.91 -7.39
C PRO A 331 -19.69 6.09 -7.92
N PHE A 332 -19.91 6.19 -9.24
CA PHE A 332 -20.82 7.16 -9.86
C PHE A 332 -22.23 6.61 -10.12
N ALA A 333 -22.50 5.35 -9.78
CA ALA A 333 -23.86 4.84 -9.84
C ALA A 333 -24.77 5.71 -8.96
N VAL A 334 -25.97 6.00 -9.45
CA VAL A 334 -26.91 6.90 -8.76
C VAL A 334 -27.19 6.43 -7.32
N ALA A 335 -27.40 5.13 -7.13
CA ALA A 335 -27.61 4.52 -5.82
C ALA A 335 -26.35 4.49 -4.91
N ALA A 336 -25.15 4.70 -5.47
CA ALA A 336 -23.92 4.75 -4.70
C ALA A 336 -23.77 6.06 -3.91
N TYR A 337 -24.22 7.18 -4.48
CA TYR A 337 -23.94 8.51 -3.91
C TYR A 337 -24.98 9.60 -4.19
N ASP A 338 -25.45 9.74 -5.44
CA ASP A 338 -26.24 10.92 -5.85
C ASP A 338 -27.71 10.84 -5.42
N ASN A 339 -28.28 9.63 -5.39
CA ASN A 339 -29.60 9.35 -4.83
C ASN A 339 -29.58 7.99 -4.10
N PRO A 340 -28.86 7.91 -2.96
CA PRO A 340 -28.78 6.70 -2.17
C PRO A 340 -30.11 6.44 -1.45
N GLN A 341 -30.27 5.24 -0.93
CA GLN A 341 -31.40 4.93 -0.05
C GLN A 341 -31.37 5.85 1.18
N PRO A 342 -32.54 6.32 1.68
CA PRO A 342 -32.58 7.17 2.85
C PRO A 342 -32.21 6.41 4.13
N VAL A 343 -31.76 7.15 5.14
CA VAL A 343 -31.61 6.62 6.51
C VAL A 343 -32.94 6.06 6.99
N GLY A 344 -32.89 4.92 7.69
CA GLY A 344 -34.06 4.14 8.10
C GLY A 344 -34.51 3.10 7.08
N THR A 345 -33.95 3.08 5.87
CA THR A 345 -34.22 2.00 4.91
C THR A 345 -33.73 0.67 5.48
N ALA A 346 -34.59 -0.34 5.46
CA ALA A 346 -34.27 -1.71 5.81
C ALA A 346 -34.86 -2.68 4.77
N LYS A 347 -34.12 -3.73 4.44
CA LYS A 347 -34.54 -4.75 3.48
C LYS A 347 -33.82 -6.06 3.73
N THR A 348 -34.56 -7.16 3.71
CA THR A 348 -33.96 -8.49 3.57
C THR A 348 -33.70 -8.77 2.11
N SER A 349 -32.43 -8.89 1.72
CA SER A 349 -32.02 -9.22 0.35
C SER A 349 -30.58 -9.71 0.30
N ASP A 350 -30.27 -10.42 -0.78
CA ASP A 350 -28.92 -10.81 -1.17
C ASP A 350 -28.33 -9.69 -2.03
N VAL A 351 -27.65 -8.75 -1.38
CA VAL A 351 -27.08 -7.54 -2.00
C VAL A 351 -25.84 -7.08 -1.23
N THR A 352 -24.92 -6.45 -1.94
CA THR A 352 -23.69 -5.90 -1.37
C THR A 352 -23.97 -4.59 -0.63
N SER A 353 -23.34 -4.46 0.54
CA SER A 353 -23.27 -3.24 1.35
C SER A 353 -22.18 -2.31 0.83
N ASN A 354 -22.45 -1.00 0.78
CA ASN A 354 -21.54 0.00 0.21
C ASN A 354 -21.44 1.22 1.12
N VAL A 355 -20.23 1.77 1.22
CA VAL A 355 -20.01 3.12 1.72
C VAL A 355 -19.22 3.91 0.68
N THR A 356 -19.82 4.98 0.18
CA THR A 356 -19.26 5.86 -0.86
C THR A 356 -19.00 7.24 -0.30
N ILE A 357 -17.84 7.81 -0.60
CA ILE A 357 -17.38 9.11 -0.14
C ILE A 357 -17.02 9.94 -1.37
N ALA A 358 -17.64 11.12 -1.51
CA ALA A 358 -17.14 12.12 -2.45
C ALA A 358 -16.00 12.88 -1.81
N VAL A 359 -14.80 12.63 -2.33
CA VAL A 359 -13.55 13.27 -1.88
C VAL A 359 -13.42 14.67 -2.47
N GLY A 360 -14.02 14.90 -3.65
CA GLY A 360 -13.98 16.18 -4.36
C GLY A 360 -12.83 16.24 -5.37
N ASP A 361 -12.32 17.44 -5.64
CA ASP A 361 -11.25 17.64 -6.61
C ASP A 361 -9.87 17.51 -5.92
N LEU A 362 -8.94 16.80 -6.55
CA LEU A 362 -7.54 16.74 -6.14
C LEU A 362 -6.66 17.46 -7.16
N ALA A 363 -6.12 18.61 -6.76
CA ALA A 363 -5.09 19.32 -7.51
C ALA A 363 -3.82 18.46 -7.70
N PRO A 364 -2.92 18.81 -8.63
CA PRO A 364 -1.62 18.16 -8.76
C PRO A 364 -0.89 18.05 -7.42
N ASN A 365 -0.39 16.86 -7.09
CA ASN A 365 0.30 16.51 -5.84
C ASN A 365 -0.51 16.66 -4.55
N ALA A 366 -1.79 17.01 -4.64
CA ALA A 366 -2.67 17.06 -3.47
C ALA A 366 -3.03 15.65 -3.00
N SER A 367 -3.26 15.53 -1.69
CA SER A 367 -3.74 14.32 -1.06
C SER A 367 -5.06 14.55 -0.34
N ALA A 368 -5.86 13.50 -0.24
CA ALA A 368 -6.98 13.41 0.67
C ALA A 368 -6.96 12.07 1.41
N THR A 369 -7.54 12.05 2.61
CA THR A 369 -7.64 10.85 3.43
C THR A 369 -9.10 10.57 3.74
N VAL A 370 -9.49 9.30 3.66
CA VAL A 370 -10.79 8.81 4.10
C VAL A 370 -10.61 7.67 5.10
N LEU A 371 -11.59 7.49 5.98
CA LEU A 371 -11.64 6.40 6.97
C LEU A 371 -12.79 5.46 6.66
N ILE A 372 -12.56 4.16 6.70
CA ILE A 372 -13.62 3.14 6.65
C ILE A 372 -13.43 2.17 7.82
N ASP A 373 -14.51 1.81 8.49
CA ASP A 373 -14.57 0.76 9.49
C ASP A 373 -15.42 -0.41 8.98
N ILE A 374 -14.96 -1.64 9.23
CA ILE A 374 -15.66 -2.88 8.84
C ILE A 374 -15.43 -3.96 9.89
N GLY A 375 -16.50 -4.63 10.31
CA GLY A 375 -16.39 -5.64 11.35
C GLY A 375 -17.71 -6.30 11.71
N LEU A 376 -17.72 -6.93 12.90
CA LEU A 376 -18.88 -7.58 13.49
C LEU A 376 -19.19 -6.95 14.85
N GLU A 377 -20.47 -6.74 15.11
CA GLU A 377 -21.01 -6.36 16.43
C GLU A 377 -21.29 -7.57 17.33
#